data_AF-A0A660MH79-F1
#
_entry.id   AF-A0A660MH79-F1
#
_cell.length_a   1.000
_cell.length_b   1.000
_cell.length_c   1.000
_cell.angle_alpha   90.00
_cell.angle_beta   90.00
_cell.angle_gamma   90.00
#
_symmetry.space_group_name_H-M   'P 1'
#
loop_
_entity.id
_entity.type
_entity.pdbx_description
1 polymer ?
#
loop_
_entity_poly.entity_id
_entity_poly.type
_entity_poly.pdbx_seq_one_letter_code
_entity_poly.pdbx_strand_id
1 'polypeptide(L)'
;TSLTLDGAGNYTIQSTKLGKKPEDHTASGLYRYTTDKKHLQLDNNASNLTFMVGDNFLEVRLPDGSKGERKLPDDNYRLKRQ
;
A
#
# COMPACT_ATOMS: atom_id res chain seq x y z
N THR A 1 -6.98 1.17 6.59
CA THR A 1 -6.74 1.30 5.13
C THR A 1 -7.13 0.01 4.45
N SER A 2 -7.78 0.10 3.29
CA SER A 2 -8.12 -1.01 2.40
C SER A 2 -7.59 -0.70 1.00
N LEU A 3 -7.08 -1.72 0.30
CA LEU A 3 -6.56 -1.62 -1.06
C LEU A 3 -7.19 -2.72 -1.90
N THR A 4 -7.90 -2.32 -2.96
CA THR A 4 -8.48 -3.22 -3.95
C THR A 4 -7.68 -3.12 -5.24
N LEU A 5 -7.26 -4.26 -5.78
CA LEU A 5 -6.62 -4.39 -7.08
C LEU A 5 -7.59 -5.13 -8.01
N ASP A 6 -7.88 -4.58 -9.18
CA ASP A 6 -8.86 -5.17 -10.11
C ASP A 6 -8.28 -6.32 -10.96
N GLY A 7 -6.96 -6.53 -10.92
CA GLY A 7 -6.25 -7.51 -11.74
C GLY A 7 -5.95 -7.03 -13.18
N ALA A 8 -6.59 -5.95 -13.64
CA ALA A 8 -6.35 -5.32 -14.94
C ALA A 8 -5.35 -4.15 -14.88
N GLY A 9 -4.85 -3.83 -13.67
CA GLY A 9 -3.85 -2.79 -13.45
C GLY A 9 -4.38 -1.53 -12.79
N ASN A 10 -5.66 -1.49 -12.39
CA ASN A 10 -6.22 -0.38 -11.62
C ASN A 10 -6.34 -0.73 -10.15
N TYR A 11 -6.21 0.30 -9.31
CA TYR A 11 -6.43 0.17 -7.87
C TYR A 11 -7.45 1.20 -7.37
N THR A 12 -8.03 0.87 -6.22
CA THR A 12 -8.69 1.83 -5.34
C THR A 12 -8.15 1.63 -3.93
N ILE A 13 -7.68 2.70 -3.30
CA ILE A 13 -7.23 2.71 -1.92
C ILE A 13 -8.12 3.62 -1.08
N GLN A 14 -8.57 3.11 0.05
CA GLN A 14 -9.38 3.84 1.02
C GLN A 14 -8.66 3.84 2.36
N SER A 15 -8.48 5.00 2.98
CA SER A 15 -7.85 5.13 4.28
C SER A 15 -8.62 6.10 5.16
N THR A 16 -8.61 5.82 6.46
CA THR A 16 -9.17 6.71 7.48
C THR A 16 -8.04 7.09 8.40
N LYS A 17 -7.75 8.39 8.49
CA LYS A 17 -6.82 8.93 9.46
C LYS A 17 -7.51 8.97 10.82
N LEU A 18 -7.05 8.16 11.75
CA LEU A 18 -7.60 8.09 13.10
C LEU A 18 -7.18 9.31 13.93
N GLY A 19 -8.02 9.72 14.88
CA GLY A 19 -7.78 10.87 15.76
C GLY A 19 -9.07 11.37 16.40
N LYS A 20 -9.03 12.56 17.02
CA LYS A 20 -10.22 13.20 17.61
C LYS A 20 -11.33 13.48 16.59
N LYS A 21 -10.93 13.77 15.34
CA LYS A 21 -11.81 13.89 14.19
C LYS A 21 -11.28 12.96 13.10
N PRO A 22 -11.92 11.81 12.85
CA PRO A 22 -11.54 10.93 11.76
C PRO A 22 -11.69 11.63 10.41
N GLU A 23 -10.77 11.37 9.49
CA GLU A 23 -10.78 11.91 8.13
C GLU A 23 -10.60 10.78 7.13
N ASP A 24 -11.53 10.66 6.18
CA ASP A 24 -11.49 9.64 5.14
C ASP A 24 -10.84 10.16 3.86
N HIS A 25 -10.06 9.28 3.23
CA HIS A 25 -9.39 9.53 1.97
C HIS A 25 -9.62 8.36 1.03
N THR A 26 -9.92 8.67 -0.23
CA THR A 26 -10.02 7.68 -1.31
C THR A 26 -9.18 8.16 -2.49
N ALA A 27 -8.41 7.24 -3.07
CA ALA A 27 -7.68 7.49 -4.31
C ALA A 27 -7.76 6.25 -5.21
N SER A 28 -7.71 6.49 -6.51
CA SER A 28 -7.68 5.44 -7.53
C SER A 28 -6.67 5.80 -8.60
N GLY A 29 -6.15 4.79 -9.28
CA GLY A 29 -5.12 4.99 -10.30
C GLY A 29 -4.63 3.66 -10.83
N LEU A 30 -3.43 3.68 -11.40
CA LEU A 30 -2.75 2.52 -11.93
C LEU A 30 -1.74 1.98 -10.93
N TYR A 31 -1.62 0.66 -10.90
CA TYR A 31 -0.55 -0.02 -10.18
C TYR A 31 0.30 -0.84 -11.15
N ARG A 32 1.54 -1.10 -10.74
CA ARG A 32 2.43 -2.01 -11.45
C ARG A 32 3.22 -2.86 -10.45
N TYR A 33 3.58 -4.06 -10.87
CA TYR A 33 4.58 -4.85 -10.18
C TYR A 33 5.98 -4.51 -10.72
N THR A 34 6.99 -4.60 -9.85
CA THR A 34 8.38 -4.67 -10.30
C THR A 34 8.62 -5.94 -11.12
N THR A 35 9.66 -5.94 -11.95
CA THR A 35 9.99 -7.08 -12.83
C THR A 35 10.18 -8.39 -12.06
N ASP A 36 10.78 -8.31 -10.86
CA ASP A 36 10.97 -9.45 -9.96
C ASP A 36 9.73 -9.82 -9.13
N LYS A 37 8.63 -9.07 -9.31
CA LYS A 37 7.34 -9.19 -8.61
C LYS A 37 7.41 -9.07 -7.09
N LYS A 38 8.53 -8.59 -6.55
CA LYS A 38 8.70 -8.42 -5.10
C LYS A 38 7.96 -7.19 -4.58
N HIS A 39 7.70 -6.21 -5.44
CA HIS A 39 7.02 -4.99 -5.04
C HIS A 39 5.87 -4.63 -5.97
N LEU A 40 4.87 -4.00 -5.38
CA LEU A 40 3.76 -3.34 -6.05
C LEU A 40 3.89 -1.83 -5.82
N GLN A 41 3.76 -1.05 -6.88
CA GLN A 41 3.86 0.40 -6.84
C GLN A 41 2.56 1.02 -7.35
N LEU A 42 1.98 1.93 -6.56
CA LEU A 42 0.88 2.77 -6.98
C LEU A 42 1.44 4.03 -7.66
N ASP A 43 0.69 4.59 -8.60
CA ASP A 43 1.04 5.87 -9.21
C ASP A 43 0.90 7.07 -8.22
N ASN A 44 1.14 8.27 -8.76
CA ASN A 44 1.16 9.52 -7.99
C ASN A 44 -0.16 9.84 -7.28
N ASN A 45 -1.29 9.24 -7.70
CA ASN A 45 -2.60 9.52 -7.11
C ASN A 45 -2.71 9.03 -5.66
N ALA A 46 -1.86 8.09 -5.25
CA ALA A 46 -1.75 7.61 -3.88
C ALA A 46 -0.35 7.83 -3.30
N SER A 47 0.23 9.01 -3.50
CA SER A 47 1.54 9.39 -2.90
C SER A 47 2.70 8.45 -3.26
N ASN A 48 2.65 7.78 -4.41
CA ASN A 48 3.66 6.80 -4.84
C ASN A 48 3.94 5.70 -3.81
N LEU A 49 2.88 5.16 -3.21
CA LEU A 49 3.03 4.07 -2.25
C LEU A 49 3.65 2.84 -2.92
N THR A 50 4.72 2.34 -2.31
CA THR A 50 5.36 1.07 -2.65
C THR A 50 5.04 0.04 -1.57
N PHE A 51 4.71 -1.18 -1.98
CA PHE A 51 4.45 -2.31 -1.10
C PHE A 51 5.37 -3.47 -1.47
N MET A 52 5.89 -4.18 -0.48
CA MET A 52 6.45 -5.52 -0.67
C MET A 52 5.30 -6.54 -0.70
N VAL A 53 5.35 -7.47 -1.65
CA VAL A 53 4.36 -8.54 -1.83
C VAL A 53 4.77 -9.76 -1.00
N GLY A 54 4.03 -10.04 0.07
CA GLY A 54 4.16 -11.25 0.86
C GLY A 54 3.06 -12.26 0.53
N ASP A 55 3.15 -13.47 1.09
CA ASP A 55 2.25 -14.59 0.74
C ASP A 55 0.76 -14.25 0.88
N ASN A 56 0.38 -13.50 1.91
CA ASN A 56 -1.01 -13.11 2.19
C ASN A 56 -1.15 -11.65 2.66
N PHE A 57 -0.16 -10.82 2.35
CA PHE A 57 -0.16 -9.42 2.76
C PHE A 57 0.63 -8.53 1.81
N LEU A 58 0.37 -7.23 1.89
CA LEU A 58 1.18 -6.17 1.31
C LEU A 58 1.81 -5.34 2.43
N GLU A 59 3.13 -5.24 2.49
CA GLU A 59 3.83 -4.46 3.52
C GLU A 59 4.32 -3.13 2.93
N VAL A 60 3.89 -2.00 3.48
CA VAL A 60 4.32 -0.68 3.01
C VAL A 60 5.84 -0.57 3.09
N ARG A 61 6.46 -0.05 2.02
CA ARG A 61 7.90 0.21 1.88
C ARG A 61 8.16 1.67 1.56
N LEU A 62 9.41 2.08 1.73
CA LEU A 62 9.88 3.34 1.14
C LEU A 62 9.86 3.23 -0.40
N PRO A 63 9.91 4.37 -1.13
CA PRO A 63 9.91 4.36 -2.60
C PRO A 63 11.01 3.51 -3.24
N ASP A 64 12.16 3.40 -2.56
CA ASP A 64 13.31 2.55 -2.97
C ASP A 64 13.09 1.05 -2.70
N GLY A 65 11.95 0.66 -2.12
CA GLY A 65 11.61 -0.72 -1.80
C GLY A 65 12.17 -1.23 -0.47
N SER A 66 12.90 -0.41 0.28
CA SER A 66 13.47 -0.75 1.59
C SER A 66 12.45 -0.62 2.73
N LYS A 67 12.74 -1.24 3.88
CA LYS A 67 11.89 -1.10 5.08
C LYS A 67 11.97 0.32 5.64
N GLY A 68 13.12 0.98 5.61
CA GLY A 68 13.39 2.16 6.42
C GLY A 68 13.37 1.87 7.94
N GLU A 69 13.54 2.90 8.75
CA GLU A 69 13.41 2.79 10.20
C GLU A 69 11.94 2.56 10.61
N ARG A 70 11.72 1.66 11.57
CA ARG A 70 10.37 1.28 12.06
C ARG A 70 10.32 1.41 13.57
N LYS A 71 9.30 2.11 14.08
CA LYS A 71 9.03 2.24 15.52
C LYS A 71 8.05 1.20 16.04
N LEU A 72 7.23 0.65 15.15
CA LEU A 72 6.24 -0.36 15.45
C LEU A 72 6.66 -1.71 14.84
N PRO A 73 6.08 -2.83 15.29
CA PRO A 73 6.28 -4.12 14.65
C PRO A 73 5.85 -4.11 13.18
N ASP A 74 6.45 -4.98 12.37
CA ASP A 74 6.17 -5.07 10.92
C ASP A 74 4.67 -5.25 10.60
N ASP A 75 3.94 -5.98 11.44
CA ASP A 75 2.50 -6.24 11.27
C ASP A 75 1.65 -4.97 11.19
N ASN A 76 2.06 -3.89 11.85
CA ASN A 76 1.36 -2.59 11.80
C ASN A 76 1.49 -1.88 10.44
N TYR A 77 2.35 -2.39 9.55
CA TYR A 77 2.58 -1.85 8.22
C TYR A 77 2.09 -2.78 7.12
N ARG A 78 1.38 -3.86 7.48
CA ARG A 78 0.86 -4.87 6.56
C ARG A 78 -0.63 -4.70 6.34
N LEU A 79 -1.04 -4.64 5.07
CA LEU A 79 -2.41 -4.89 4.65
C LEU A 79 -2.57 -6.39 4.45
N LYS A 80 -3.39 -7.05 5.27
CA LYS A 80 -3.68 -8.48 5.14
C LYS A 80 -4.78 -8.69 4.11
N ARG A 81 -4.66 -9.75 3.30
CA ARG A 81 -5.71 -10.14 2.35
C ARG A 81 -7.03 -10.38 3.10
N GLN A 82 -8.11 -9.82 2.58
CA GLN A 82 -9.49 -10.04 3.05
C GLN A 82 -10.15 -11.15 2.24
#